data_AF-A0A914Q9I3-F1
#
_entry.id   AF-A0A914Q9I3-F1
#
_cell.length_a   1.000
_cell.length_b   1.000
_cell.length_c   1.000
_cell.angle_alpha   90.00
_cell.angle_beta   90.00
_cell.angle_gamma   90.00
#
_symmetry.space_group_name_H-M   'P 1'
#
loop_
_entity.id
_entity.type
_entity.pdbx_description
1 polymer ?
#
loop_
_entity_poly.entity_id
_entity_poly.type
_entity_poly.pdbx_seq_one_letter_code
_entity_poly.pdbx_strand_id
1 'polypeptide(L)'
;MKDLFTHSRRHKLVGGELIKVSSILEKVVYNYINIMKSSTKSKENHHQSREMNKFLVDLINNLLSPLQEPAWKDINSIKQRNVASKILDSSEKLLATIFSVTPTSESSMTEHFDALPNIRAIVSTVSLSNYVSFPYTPLKSDIINIPKEALEVSGERK
;
A
#
# COMPACT_ATOMS: atom_id res chain seq x y z
N MET A 1 2.41 -7.39 -16.27
CA MET A 1 2.43 -7.35 -14.80
C MET A 1 2.63 -8.72 -14.17
N LYS A 2 1.88 -9.76 -14.58
CA LYS A 2 2.11 -11.14 -14.11
C LYS A 2 3.55 -11.63 -14.30
N ASP A 3 4.20 -11.23 -15.39
CA ASP A 3 5.60 -11.59 -15.64
C ASP A 3 6.58 -10.88 -14.70
N LEU A 4 6.34 -9.59 -14.41
CA LEU A 4 7.14 -8.82 -13.46
C LEU A 4 7.04 -9.38 -12.03
N PHE A 5 5.82 -9.77 -11.63
CA PHE A 5 5.56 -10.41 -10.35
C PHE A 5 6.21 -11.80 -10.24
N THR A 6 6.11 -12.60 -11.30
CA THR A 6 6.74 -13.93 -11.34
C THR A 6 8.26 -13.81 -11.31
N HIS A 7 8.80 -12.81 -12.01
CA HIS A 7 10.22 -12.52 -12.07
C HIS A 7 10.76 -12.05 -10.71
N SER A 8 10.12 -11.05 -10.07
CA SER A 8 10.53 -10.54 -8.75
C SER A 8 10.37 -11.58 -7.62
N ARG A 9 9.48 -12.56 -7.80
CA ARG A 9 9.23 -13.63 -6.82
C ARG A 9 10.24 -14.77 -6.92
N ARG A 10 10.81 -15.04 -8.10
CA ARG A 10 11.66 -16.22 -8.37
C ARG A 10 13.12 -15.89 -8.63
N HIS A 11 13.43 -14.66 -9.03
CA HIS A 11 14.76 -14.26 -9.43
C HIS A 11 15.25 -13.07 -8.60
N LYS A 12 16.56 -13.07 -8.34
CA LYS A 12 17.26 -11.93 -7.75
C LYS A 12 17.31 -10.84 -8.81
N LEU A 13 16.76 -9.69 -8.49
CA LEU A 13 16.89 -8.51 -9.33
C LEU A 13 18.34 -8.00 -9.25
N VAL A 14 18.81 -7.35 -10.30
CA VAL A 14 19.98 -6.45 -10.19
C VAL A 14 19.51 -5.05 -9.78
N GLY A 15 20.42 -4.21 -9.27
CA GLY A 15 20.05 -2.88 -8.76
C GLY A 15 19.37 -1.99 -9.81
N GLY A 16 19.78 -2.10 -11.07
CA GLY A 16 19.11 -1.42 -12.20
C GLY A 16 17.68 -1.89 -12.43
N GLU A 17 17.37 -3.17 -12.19
CA GLU A 17 16.02 -3.72 -12.31
C GLU A 17 15.14 -3.27 -11.15
N LEU A 18 15.66 -3.21 -9.94
CA LEU A 18 14.94 -2.67 -8.78
C LEU A 18 14.45 -1.23 -9.02
N ILE A 19 15.30 -0.39 -9.62
CA ILE A 19 14.93 1.00 -10.01
C ILE A 19 13.84 1.00 -11.09
N LYS A 20 13.94 0.11 -12.08
CA LYS A 20 12.93 -0.01 -13.14
C LYS A 20 11.59 -0.48 -12.57
N VAL A 21 11.60 -1.52 -11.74
CA VAL A 21 10.40 -2.09 -11.12
C VAL A 21 9.69 -1.06 -10.25
N SER A 22 10.40 -0.32 -9.40
CA SER A 22 9.79 0.75 -8.59
C SER A 22 9.17 1.87 -9.44
N SER A 23 9.80 2.22 -10.56
CA SER A 23 9.24 3.21 -11.48
C SER A 23 8.04 2.69 -12.28
N ILE A 24 8.00 1.39 -12.60
CA ILE A 24 6.83 0.74 -13.20
C ILE A 24 5.69 0.68 -12.20
N LEU A 25 5.97 0.31 -10.95
CA LEU A 25 4.99 0.28 -9.86
C LEU A 25 4.31 1.66 -9.71
N GLU A 26 5.09 2.72 -9.63
CA GLU A 26 4.60 4.10 -9.54
C GLU A 26 3.65 4.45 -10.69
N LYS A 27 4.01 4.11 -11.93
CA LYS A 27 3.16 4.35 -13.12
C LYS A 27 1.87 3.52 -13.09
N VAL A 28 1.97 2.25 -12.69
CA VAL A 28 0.80 1.37 -12.58
C VAL A 28 -0.16 1.91 -11.54
N VAL A 29 0.34 2.26 -10.35
CA VAL A 29 -0.47 2.85 -9.28
C VAL A 29 -1.11 4.15 -9.73
N TYR A 30 -0.35 5.04 -10.39
CA TYR A 30 -0.89 6.29 -10.93
C TYR A 30 -2.05 6.06 -11.91
N ASN A 31 -1.88 5.15 -12.89
CA ASN A 31 -2.93 4.83 -13.85
C ASN A 31 -4.15 4.21 -13.18
N TYR A 32 -3.91 3.30 -12.24
CA TYR A 32 -4.95 2.61 -11.50
C TYR A 32 -5.78 3.57 -10.65
N ILE A 33 -5.14 4.53 -9.96
CA ILE A 33 -5.82 5.60 -9.22
C ILE A 33 -6.73 6.41 -10.14
N ASN A 34 -6.26 6.77 -11.34
CA ASN A 34 -7.04 7.56 -12.28
C ASN A 34 -8.29 6.81 -12.78
N ILE A 35 -8.16 5.50 -13.00
CA ILE A 35 -9.31 4.63 -13.32
C ILE A 35 -10.30 4.65 -12.16
N MET A 36 -9.84 4.35 -10.94
CA MET A 36 -10.70 4.22 -9.76
C MET A 36 -11.38 5.54 -9.35
N LYS A 37 -10.75 6.70 -9.59
CA LYS A 37 -11.38 8.01 -9.39
C LYS A 37 -12.59 8.25 -10.28
N SER A 38 -12.60 7.66 -11.47
CA SER A 38 -13.71 7.76 -12.43
C SER A 38 -14.75 6.64 -12.26
N SER A 39 -14.44 5.62 -11.46
CA SER A 39 -15.32 4.49 -11.22
C SER A 39 -16.46 4.85 -10.28
N THR A 40 -17.65 4.29 -10.54
CA THR A 40 -18.80 4.41 -9.64
C THR A 40 -18.58 3.64 -8.35
N LYS A 41 -19.05 4.13 -7.21
CA LYS A 41 -19.03 3.37 -5.95
C LYS A 41 -19.94 2.15 -6.07
N SER A 42 -19.36 0.96 -6.04
CA SER A 42 -20.09 -0.30 -6.19
C SER A 42 -19.32 -1.43 -5.50
N LYS A 43 -20.04 -2.49 -5.09
CA LYS A 43 -19.42 -3.68 -4.49
C LYS A 43 -18.42 -4.34 -5.46
N GLU A 44 -18.72 -4.32 -6.75
CA GLU A 44 -17.83 -4.86 -7.79
C GLU A 44 -16.52 -4.07 -7.88
N ASN A 45 -16.59 -2.74 -7.97
CA ASN A 45 -15.39 -1.91 -8.04
C ASN A 45 -14.58 -1.96 -6.74
N HIS A 46 -15.26 -2.06 -5.58
CA HIS A 46 -14.61 -2.31 -4.29
C HIS A 46 -13.86 -3.64 -4.30
N HIS A 47 -14.49 -4.73 -4.74
CA HIS A 47 -13.86 -6.04 -4.84
C HIS A 47 -12.64 -6.03 -5.77
N GLN A 48 -12.79 -5.47 -6.97
CA GLN A 48 -11.68 -5.30 -7.92
C GLN A 48 -10.55 -4.47 -7.32
N SER A 49 -10.89 -3.45 -6.52
CA SER A 49 -9.88 -2.62 -5.88
C SER A 49 -9.12 -3.35 -4.80
N ARG A 50 -9.83 -4.13 -3.99
CA ARG A 50 -9.22 -5.00 -3.00
C ARG A 50 -8.27 -6.02 -3.62
N GLU A 51 -8.65 -6.66 -4.72
CA GLU A 51 -7.79 -7.62 -5.43
C GLU A 51 -6.54 -6.97 -6.02
N MET A 52 -6.67 -5.77 -6.61
CA MET A 52 -5.52 -5.01 -7.10
C MET A 52 -4.58 -4.60 -5.96
N ASN A 53 -5.14 -4.08 -4.86
CA ASN A 53 -4.38 -3.71 -3.67
C ASN A 53 -3.61 -4.91 -3.12
N LYS A 54 -4.26 -6.06 -3.00
CA LYS A 54 -3.61 -7.30 -2.56
C LYS A 54 -2.46 -7.72 -3.49
N PHE A 55 -2.67 -7.73 -4.80
CA PHE A 55 -1.64 -8.08 -5.77
C PHE A 55 -0.41 -7.17 -5.68
N LEU A 56 -0.62 -5.87 -5.55
CA LEU A 56 0.46 -4.89 -5.49
C LEU A 56 1.17 -4.90 -4.12
N VAL A 57 0.44 -5.11 -3.02
CA VAL A 57 1.06 -5.33 -1.70
C VAL A 57 1.93 -6.59 -1.70
N ASP A 58 1.47 -7.68 -2.34
CA ASP A 58 2.30 -8.89 -2.53
C ASP A 58 3.54 -8.61 -3.39
N LEU A 59 3.42 -7.78 -4.43
CA LEU A 59 4.56 -7.37 -5.24
C LEU A 59 5.59 -6.61 -4.40
N ILE A 60 5.14 -5.66 -3.60
CA ILE A 60 6.02 -4.87 -2.73
C ILE A 60 6.68 -5.79 -1.70
N ASN A 61 5.94 -6.74 -1.11
CA ASN A 61 6.50 -7.73 -0.19
C ASN A 61 7.64 -8.54 -0.82
N ASN A 62 7.52 -8.87 -2.12
CA ASN A 62 8.61 -9.53 -2.84
C ASN A 62 9.84 -8.61 -3.02
N LEU A 63 9.64 -7.31 -3.23
CA LEU A 63 10.76 -6.34 -3.37
C LEU A 63 11.49 -6.08 -2.06
N LEU A 64 10.78 -6.23 -0.93
CA LEU A 64 11.33 -6.10 0.42
C LEU A 64 11.87 -7.42 0.98
N SER A 65 11.70 -8.53 0.25
CA SER A 65 12.19 -9.83 0.67
C SER A 65 13.72 -9.82 0.83
N PRO A 66 14.28 -10.56 1.81
CA PRO A 66 15.73 -10.77 1.94
C PRO A 66 16.39 -11.26 0.65
N LEU A 67 15.65 -11.94 -0.22
CA LEU A 67 16.13 -12.36 -1.54
C LEU A 67 16.63 -11.19 -2.40
N GLN A 68 16.04 -10.01 -2.25
CA GLN A 68 16.35 -8.82 -3.03
C GLN A 68 17.39 -7.91 -2.37
N GLU A 69 17.89 -8.24 -1.17
CA GLU A 69 18.93 -7.48 -0.46
C GLU A 69 20.17 -7.19 -1.33
N PRO A 70 20.67 -8.13 -2.17
CA PRO A 70 21.79 -7.83 -3.08
C PRO A 70 21.47 -6.72 -4.08
N ALA A 71 20.24 -6.67 -4.60
CA ALA A 71 19.79 -5.64 -5.54
C ALA A 71 19.76 -4.25 -4.88
N TRP A 72 19.35 -4.19 -3.61
CA TRP A 72 19.37 -2.96 -2.83
C TRP A 72 20.81 -2.48 -2.57
N LYS A 73 21.72 -3.41 -2.24
CA LYS A 73 23.14 -3.10 -1.99
C LYS A 73 23.92 -2.72 -3.26
N ASP A 74 23.46 -3.13 -4.43
CA ASP A 74 24.05 -2.82 -5.74
C ASP A 74 23.88 -1.34 -6.15
N ILE A 75 22.92 -0.63 -5.55
CA ILE A 75 22.68 0.80 -5.82
C ILE A 75 23.12 1.68 -4.66
N ASN A 76 23.55 2.91 -4.96
CA ASN A 76 23.98 3.87 -3.94
C ASN A 76 22.83 4.32 -3.03
N SER A 77 23.17 4.87 -1.87
CA SER A 77 22.21 5.26 -0.83
C SER A 77 21.14 6.26 -1.30
N ILE A 78 21.50 7.18 -2.21
CA ILE A 78 20.55 8.14 -2.80
C ILE A 78 19.50 7.40 -3.62
N LYS A 79 19.94 6.46 -4.48
CA LYS A 79 19.03 5.65 -5.29
C LYS A 79 18.19 4.72 -4.43
N GLN A 80 18.76 4.12 -3.38
CA GLN A 80 18.00 3.31 -2.42
C GLN A 80 16.87 4.13 -1.80
N ARG A 81 17.17 5.34 -1.30
CA ARG A 81 16.17 6.23 -0.73
C ARG A 81 15.07 6.55 -1.73
N ASN A 82 15.42 6.89 -2.97
CA ASN A 82 14.43 7.18 -4.01
C ASN A 82 13.53 5.98 -4.33
N VAL A 83 14.10 4.77 -4.43
CA VAL A 83 13.32 3.54 -4.64
C VAL A 83 12.39 3.29 -3.45
N ALA A 84 12.88 3.41 -2.21
CA ALA A 84 12.09 3.23 -1.00
C ALA A 84 10.94 4.25 -0.91
N SER A 85 11.21 5.53 -1.16
CA SER A 85 10.18 6.59 -1.19
C SER A 85 9.12 6.29 -2.24
N LYS A 86 9.50 5.89 -3.47
CA LYS A 86 8.53 5.51 -4.51
C LYS A 86 7.65 4.34 -4.10
N ILE A 87 8.23 3.34 -3.46
CA ILE A 87 7.49 2.17 -2.95
C ILE A 87 6.50 2.61 -1.88
N LEU A 88 6.93 3.40 -0.88
CA LEU A 88 6.07 3.89 0.20
C LEU A 88 4.93 4.76 -0.33
N ASP A 89 5.24 5.79 -1.12
CA ASP A 89 4.25 6.69 -1.72
C ASP A 89 3.24 5.92 -2.59
N SER A 90 3.71 4.96 -3.37
CA SER A 90 2.84 4.14 -4.22
C SER A 90 1.94 3.25 -3.38
N SER A 91 2.45 2.70 -2.28
CA SER A 91 1.68 1.85 -1.36
C SER A 91 0.58 2.64 -0.68
N GLU A 92 0.89 3.82 -0.15
CA GLU A 92 -0.09 4.68 0.52
C GLU A 92 -1.20 5.13 -0.42
N LYS A 93 -0.84 5.67 -1.60
CA LYS A 93 -1.81 6.15 -2.59
C LYS A 93 -2.70 5.03 -3.12
N LEU A 94 -2.12 3.85 -3.31
CA LEU A 94 -2.84 2.65 -3.73
C LEU A 94 -3.85 2.22 -2.67
N LEU A 95 -3.42 2.04 -1.42
CA LEU A 95 -4.30 1.61 -0.33
C LEU A 95 -5.46 2.59 -0.13
N ALA A 96 -5.21 3.89 -0.30
CA ALA A 96 -6.25 4.92 -0.23
C ALA A 96 -7.33 4.81 -1.33
N THR A 97 -7.07 4.14 -2.47
CA THR A 97 -8.08 4.03 -3.54
C THR A 97 -9.29 3.22 -3.13
N ILE A 98 -9.15 2.33 -2.14
CA ILE A 98 -10.25 1.46 -1.72
C ILE A 98 -11.46 2.29 -1.30
N PHE A 99 -11.25 3.38 -0.56
CA PHE A 99 -12.31 4.30 -0.12
C PHE A 99 -12.98 5.08 -1.26
N SER A 100 -12.32 5.19 -2.42
CA SER A 100 -12.90 5.91 -3.56
C SER A 100 -14.04 5.12 -4.21
N VAL A 101 -14.03 3.79 -4.06
CA VAL A 101 -14.97 2.87 -4.67
C VAL A 101 -15.87 2.12 -3.67
N THR A 102 -15.58 2.22 -2.37
CA THR A 102 -16.42 1.67 -1.30
C THR A 102 -17.84 2.26 -1.32
N PRO A 103 -18.89 1.42 -1.30
CA PRO A 103 -20.28 1.88 -1.21
C PRO A 103 -20.55 2.70 0.06
N THR A 104 -21.34 3.76 -0.09
CA THR A 104 -21.65 4.71 1.01
C THR A 104 -22.43 4.10 2.17
N SER A 105 -22.98 2.91 2.01
CA SER A 105 -23.70 2.16 3.06
C SER A 105 -22.78 1.55 4.13
N GLU A 106 -21.46 1.53 3.91
CA GLU A 106 -20.48 0.99 4.85
C GLU A 106 -19.90 2.12 5.70
N SER A 107 -20.58 2.43 6.82
CA SER A 107 -20.19 3.50 7.75
C SER A 107 -18.90 3.21 8.53
N SER A 108 -18.49 1.95 8.59
CA SER A 108 -17.24 1.49 9.21
C SER A 108 -16.69 0.37 8.36
N MET A 109 -15.53 0.59 7.75
CA MET A 109 -14.83 -0.39 6.93
C MET A 109 -13.41 -0.52 7.45
N THR A 110 -12.95 -1.75 7.62
CA THR A 110 -11.55 -2.06 7.91
C THR A 110 -11.10 -3.17 6.97
N GLU A 111 -10.05 -2.91 6.22
CA GLU A 111 -9.45 -3.83 5.26
C GLU A 111 -8.01 -4.13 5.65
N HIS A 112 -7.65 -5.41 5.54
CA HIS A 112 -6.35 -5.94 5.89
C HIS A 112 -5.63 -6.44 4.66
N PHE A 113 -4.41 -5.97 4.48
CA PHE A 113 -3.49 -6.40 3.43
C PHE A 113 -2.22 -6.92 4.09
N ASP A 114 -2.26 -8.21 4.45
CA ASP A 114 -1.15 -8.91 5.07
C ASP A 114 -0.33 -9.64 4.01
N ALA A 115 0.86 -9.11 3.71
CA ALA A 115 1.89 -9.79 2.92
C ALA A 115 3.10 -10.03 3.81
N LEU A 116 2.95 -10.97 4.73
CA LEU A 116 3.96 -11.35 5.69
C LEU A 116 5.14 -12.10 5.02
N PRO A 117 6.36 -12.02 5.58
CA PRO A 117 6.70 -11.35 6.83
C PRO A 117 6.98 -9.85 6.70
N ASN A 118 7.06 -9.28 5.49
CA ASN A 118 7.65 -7.95 5.32
C ASN A 118 6.65 -6.80 5.36
N ILE A 119 5.36 -7.04 5.09
CA ILE A 119 4.34 -5.97 5.03
C ILE A 119 3.05 -6.37 5.71
N ARG A 120 2.54 -5.44 6.52
CA ARG A 120 1.15 -5.40 6.96
C ARG A 120 0.62 -4.00 6.69
N ALA A 121 -0.47 -3.91 5.95
CA ALA A 121 -1.22 -2.68 5.76
C ALA A 121 -2.65 -2.86 6.27
N ILE A 122 -3.12 -1.87 7.02
CA ILE A 122 -4.49 -1.81 7.51
C ILE A 122 -5.06 -0.49 7.02
N VAL A 123 -6.27 -0.54 6.48
CA VAL A 123 -6.96 0.62 5.93
C VAL A 123 -8.33 0.67 6.57
N SER A 124 -8.65 1.73 7.29
CA SER A 124 -9.89 1.80 8.07
C SER A 124 -10.56 3.17 7.99
N THR A 125 -11.89 3.20 7.92
CA THR A 125 -12.67 4.40 8.25
C THR A 125 -12.92 4.43 9.75
N VAL A 126 -12.62 5.56 10.38
CA VAL A 126 -12.78 5.72 11.82
C VAL A 126 -13.75 6.87 12.10
N SER A 127 -14.74 6.62 12.94
CA SER A 127 -15.59 7.69 13.47
C SER A 127 -14.92 8.34 14.68
N LEU A 128 -14.83 9.68 14.67
CA LEU A 128 -14.32 10.44 15.81
C LEU A 128 -15.18 10.23 17.08
N SER A 129 -16.47 9.93 16.94
CA SER A 129 -17.35 9.68 18.08
C SER A 129 -17.04 8.37 18.81
N ASN A 130 -16.52 7.37 18.08
CA ASN A 130 -16.26 6.01 18.58
C ASN A 130 -14.80 5.60 18.33
N TYR A 131 -13.86 6.51 18.58
CA TYR A 131 -12.45 6.30 18.28
C TYR A 131 -11.87 5.11 19.05
N VAL A 132 -11.21 4.19 18.34
CA VAL A 132 -10.41 3.11 18.90
C VAL A 132 -8.99 3.26 18.38
N SER A 133 -8.00 3.03 19.25
CA SER A 133 -6.57 3.09 18.91
C SER A 133 -6.24 2.25 17.67
N PHE A 134 -5.57 2.87 16.70
CA PHE A 134 -5.15 2.24 15.44
C PHE A 134 -3.61 2.14 15.39
N PRO A 135 -3.02 0.98 15.01
CA PRO A 135 -3.71 -0.28 14.71
C PRO A 135 -4.13 -1.00 15.99
N TYR A 136 -5.33 -1.59 15.99
CA TYR A 136 -5.90 -2.28 17.16
C TYR A 136 -5.23 -3.63 17.48
N THR A 137 -4.44 -4.17 16.54
CA THR A 137 -3.64 -5.38 16.75
C THR A 137 -2.17 -4.98 16.84
N PRO A 138 -1.53 -5.07 18.02
CA PRO A 138 -0.13 -4.73 18.16
C PRO A 138 0.73 -5.65 17.29
N LEU A 139 1.64 -5.06 16.51
CA LEU A 139 2.73 -5.80 15.88
C LEU A 139 3.73 -6.21 16.98
N LYS A 140 4.39 -7.36 16.80
CA LYS A 140 5.29 -7.94 17.82
C LYS A 140 6.46 -7.04 18.23
N SER A 141 6.78 -5.97 17.47
CA SER A 141 7.91 -5.08 17.73
C SER A 141 7.55 -3.61 17.90
N ASP A 142 6.51 -3.11 17.24
CA ASP A 142 6.26 -1.66 17.15
C ASP A 142 4.75 -1.34 17.27
N ILE A 143 4.42 -0.52 18.27
CA ILE A 143 3.06 0.01 18.47
C ILE A 143 3.07 1.49 18.12
N ILE A 144 2.29 1.86 17.11
CA ILE A 144 2.00 3.26 16.79
C ILE A 144 0.58 3.51 17.27
N ASN A 145 0.41 4.29 18.34
CA ASN A 145 -0.92 4.74 18.76
C ASN A 145 -1.22 6.09 18.10
N ILE A 146 -2.19 6.13 17.21
CA ILE A 146 -2.71 7.40 16.69
C ILE A 146 -3.63 8.00 17.77
N PRO A 147 -3.41 9.23 18.26
CA PRO A 147 -4.30 9.88 19.21
C PRO A 147 -5.54 10.44 18.50
N LYS A 148 -6.67 10.55 19.21
CA LYS A 148 -7.94 11.04 18.65
C LYS A 148 -7.78 12.47 18.12
N GLU A 149 -7.01 13.29 18.82
CA GLU A 149 -6.75 14.70 18.54
C GLU A 149 -6.08 14.88 17.17
N ALA A 150 -5.25 13.92 16.72
CA ALA A 150 -4.64 13.96 15.39
C ALA A 150 -5.67 13.79 14.26
N LEU A 151 -6.82 13.16 14.55
CA LEU A 151 -7.90 12.98 13.59
C LEU A 151 -8.87 14.17 13.59
N GLU A 152 -9.05 14.86 14.72
CA GLU A 152 -9.87 16.08 14.79
C GLU A 152 -9.28 17.20 13.91
N VAL A 153 -7.96 17.42 13.96
CA VAL A 153 -7.25 18.42 13.13
C VAL A 153 -7.32 18.11 11.63
N SER A 154 -7.45 16.84 11.25
CA SER A 154 -7.59 16.43 9.83
C SER A 154 -9.03 16.45 9.32
N GLY A 155 -10.01 16.39 10.22
CA GLY A 155 -11.45 16.46 9.90
C GLY A 155 -11.98 17.87 9.64
N GLU A 156 -11.32 18.92 10.14
CA GLU A 156 -11.76 20.32 9.99
C GLU A 156 -11.47 20.96 8.61
N ARG A 157 -10.91 20.20 7.65
CA ARG A 157 -10.84 20.65 6.24
C ARG A 157 -11.93 19.99 5.40
N LYS A 158 -13.18 20.43 5.59
CA LYS A 158 -14.20 20.60 4.54
C LYS A 158 -15.46 21.27 5.07
#